data_AF-A0A9C8I099-F1
#
_entry.id   AF-A0A9C8I099-F1
#
_cell.length_a   1.000
_cell.length_b   1.000
_cell.length_c   1.000
_cell.angle_alpha   90.00
_cell.angle_beta   90.00
_cell.angle_gamma   90.00
#
_symmetry.space_group_name_H-M   'P 1'
#
loop_
_entity.id
_entity.type
_entity.pdbx_description
1 polymer ?
#
loop_
_entity_poly.entity_id
_entity_poly.type
_entity_poly.pdbx_seq_one_letter_code
_entity_poly.pdbx_strand_id
1 'polypeptide(L)' 'AEYIRKIKICGCEIRISIATGPVYEGEFGHKSLVLHDIFGRTVNLAATLMGKSEKSYSFIIMDDATRKALGKDVD' A
#
# COMPACT_ATOMS: atom_id res chain seq x y z
N ALA A 1 -23.02 -15.55 -14.95
CA ALA A 1 -22.36 -14.26 -14.65
C ALA A 1 -23.15 -13.53 -13.55
N GLU A 2 -23.26 -14.14 -12.36
CA GLU A 2 -24.37 -13.83 -11.45
C GLU A 2 -24.03 -14.08 -9.97
N TYR A 3 -22.89 -13.59 -9.47
CA TYR A 3 -22.56 -13.76 -8.04
C TYR A 3 -21.81 -12.60 -7.37
N ILE A 4 -21.80 -11.39 -7.95
CA ILE A 4 -21.45 -10.20 -7.17
C ILE A 4 -22.73 -9.68 -6.51
N ARG A 5 -23.30 -10.48 -5.59
CA ARG A 5 -24.27 -9.96 -4.63
C ARG A 5 -23.54 -8.89 -3.84
N LYS A 6 -23.98 -7.63 -4.02
CA LYS A 6 -23.64 -6.50 -3.15
C LYS A 6 -23.86 -6.91 -1.69
N ILE A 7 -22.79 -7.33 -1.03
CA ILE A 7 -22.74 -7.42 0.41
C ILE A 7 -22.55 -5.97 0.88
N LYS A 8 -23.68 -5.31 1.17
CA LYS A 8 -23.73 -4.01 1.83
C LYS A 8 -23.47 -4.24 3.32
N ILE A 9 -22.20 -4.44 3.67
CA ILE A 9 -21.72 -4.38 5.07
C ILE A 9 -21.10 -2.99 5.24
N CYS A 10 -21.45 -2.30 6.34
CA CYS A 10 -21.05 -0.95 6.78
C CYS A 10 -20.03 -0.21 5.91
N GLY A 11 -20.39 1.00 5.46
CA GLY A 11 -19.66 1.86 4.50
C GLY A 11 -18.22 2.25 4.86
N CYS A 12 -17.35 1.26 4.99
CA CYS A 12 -15.91 1.39 5.08
C CYS A 12 -15.35 1.03 3.72
N GLU A 13 -14.75 2.01 3.06
CA GLU A 13 -13.99 1.81 1.83
C GLU A 13 -12.52 1.66 2.21
N ILE A 14 -11.92 0.53 1.86
CA ILE A 14 -10.50 0.28 2.11
C ILE A 14 -9.76 0.42 0.80
N ARG A 15 -8.71 1.25 0.80
CA ARG A 15 -7.79 1.41 -0.32
C ARG A 15 -6.39 1.03 0.12
N ILE A 16 -5.71 0.26 -0.72
CA ILE A 16 -4.39 -0.29 -0.44
C ILE A 16 -3.43 0.22 -1.50
N SER A 17 -2.28 0.72 -1.08
CA SER A 17 -1.19 1.09 -1.97
C SER A 17 0.07 0.32 -1.60
N ILE A 18 0.69 -0.29 -2.60
CA ILE A 18 1.86 -1.15 -2.42
C ILE A 18 3.01 -0.58 -3.25
N ALA A 19 4.14 -0.38 -2.61
CA ALA A 19 5.36 0.06 -3.26
C ALA A 19 6.50 -0.88 -2.89
N THR A 20 7.39 -1.17 -3.84
CA THR A 20 8.52 -2.08 -3.64
C THR A 20 9.81 -1.33 -3.88
N GLY A 21 10.72 -1.36 -2.90
CA GLY A 21 11.99 -0.68 -2.97
C GLY A 21 12.79 -0.81 -1.67
N PRO A 22 14.04 -0.35 -1.66
CA PRO A 22 14.88 -0.41 -0.48
C PRO A 22 14.30 0.41 0.68
N VAL A 23 14.41 -0.12 1.88
CA VAL A 23 14.06 0.53 3.15
C VAL A 23 15.13 0.23 4.18
N TYR A 24 15.27 1.12 5.16
CA TYR A 24 15.98 0.89 6.39
C TYR A 24 14.98 0.44 7.44
N GLU A 25 15.23 -0.68 8.08
CA GLU A 25 14.43 -1.19 9.19
C GLU A 25 15.29 -1.15 10.47
N GLY A 26 14.70 -0.77 11.60
CA GLY A 26 15.41 -0.77 12.85
C GLY A 26 14.67 -0.14 14.02
N GLU A 27 15.40 0.05 15.10
CA GLU A 27 14.94 0.68 16.34
C GLU A 27 15.35 2.15 16.40
N PHE A 28 14.37 3.03 16.62
CA PHE A 28 14.55 4.47 16.57
C PHE A 28 13.87 5.13 17.77
N GLY A 29 14.49 6.19 18.30
CA GLY A 29 13.91 7.00 19.36
C GLY A 29 14.89 7.29 20.49
N HIS A 30 14.34 7.83 21.57
CA HIS A 30 15.11 8.16 22.77
C HIS A 30 15.22 6.92 23.67
N LYS A 31 16.17 6.89 24.61
CA LYS A 31 16.31 5.77 25.56
C LYS A 31 15.03 5.46 26.35
N SER A 32 14.18 6.45 26.54
CA SER A 32 12.89 6.29 27.24
C SER A 32 11.77 5.73 26.35
N LEU A 33 11.93 5.75 25.02
CA LEU A 33 10.98 5.21 24.06
C LEU A 33 11.69 4.87 22.76
N VAL A 34 11.79 3.57 22.51
CA VAL A 34 12.33 3.00 21.27
C VAL A 34 11.17 2.41 20.49
N LEU A 35 11.08 2.77 19.21
CA LEU A 35 10.09 2.28 18.26
C LEU A 35 10.78 1.47 17.18
N HIS A 36 10.21 0.32 16.86
CA HIS A 36 10.64 -0.46 15.70
C HIS A 36 9.88 0.05 14.46
N ASP A 37 10.59 0.56 13.47
CA ASP A 37 9.99 1.24 12.32
C ASP A 37 10.84 1.09 11.05
N ILE A 38 10.27 1.50 9.91
CA ILE A 38 10.90 1.48 8.59
C ILE A 38 11.00 2.89 7.99
N PHE A 39 12.15 3.20 7.40
CA PHE A 39 12.44 4.48 6.74
C PHE A 39 12.88 4.27 5.30
N GLY A 40 12.39 5.10 4.41
CA GLY A 40 12.88 5.11 3.04
C GLY A 40 11.93 5.80 2.09
N ARG A 41 12.46 6.12 0.91
CA ARG A 41 11.68 6.70 -0.18
C ARG A 41 10.48 5.81 -0.55
N THR A 42 10.60 4.50 -0.39
CA THR A 42 9.56 3.50 -0.65
C THR A 42 8.32 3.70 0.23
N VAL A 43 8.49 4.07 1.51
CA VAL A 43 7.38 4.36 2.43
C VAL A 43 6.59 5.58 1.95
N ASN A 44 7.29 6.64 1.58
CA ASN A 44 6.66 7.85 1.02
C ASN A 44 6.01 7.59 -0.35
N LEU A 45 6.59 6.71 -1.16
CA LEU A 45 6.02 6.32 -2.45
C LEU A 45 4.68 5.61 -2.25
N ALA A 46 4.58 4.66 -1.32
CA ALA A 46 3.32 3.99 -0.99
C ALA A 46 2.23 4.99 -0.56
N ALA A 47 2.58 5.94 0.32
CA ALA A 47 1.65 7.00 0.74
C ALA A 47 1.21 7.90 -0.42
N THR A 48 2.13 8.24 -1.33
CA THR A 48 1.84 9.08 -2.50
C THR A 48 0.91 8.37 -3.50
N LEU A 49 1.09 7.06 -3.69
CA LEU A 49 0.20 6.26 -4.54
C LEU A 49 -1.23 6.24 -4.00
N MET A 50 -1.38 6.22 -2.67
CA MET A 50 -2.68 6.30 -2.02
C MET A 50 -3.37 7.62 -2.32
N GLY A 51 -2.66 8.75 -2.28
CA GLY A 51 -3.22 10.05 -2.68
C GLY A 51 -3.64 10.11 -4.16
N LYS A 52 -3.00 9.33 -5.04
CA LYS A 52 -3.43 9.19 -6.44
C LYS A 52 -4.64 8.25 -6.59
N SER A 53 -4.81 7.29 -5.67
CA SER A 53 -5.94 6.36 -5.66
C SER A 53 -7.29 7.05 -5.45
N GLU A 54 -7.32 8.24 -4.84
CA GLU A 54 -8.55 9.01 -4.69
C GLU A 54 -9.24 9.36 -6.00
N LYS A 55 -8.49 9.35 -7.10
CA LYS A 55 -8.99 9.66 -8.44
C LYS A 55 -9.19 8.42 -9.31
N SER A 56 -8.84 7.24 -8.80
CA SER A 56 -8.99 5.96 -9.51
C SER A 56 -10.12 5.13 -8.92
N TYR A 57 -10.77 4.32 -9.74
CA TYR A 57 -11.76 3.32 -9.29
C TYR A 57 -11.10 2.05 -8.73
N SER A 58 -9.77 1.96 -8.72
CA SER A 58 -9.03 0.80 -8.25
C SER A 58 -8.80 0.84 -6.74
N PHE A 59 -9.24 -0.19 -6.03
CA PHE A 59 -9.04 -0.34 -4.58
C PHE A 59 -7.60 -0.70 -4.20
N ILE A 60 -6.82 -1.23 -5.14
CA ILE A 60 -5.41 -1.60 -4.94
C ILE A 60 -4.59 -0.88 -6.01
N ILE A 61 -3.56 -0.16 -5.58
CA ILE A 61 -2.61 0.51 -6.47
C ILE A 61 -1.19 0.05 -6.17
N MET A 62 -0.45 -0.25 -7.22
CA MET A 62 0.91 -0.78 -7.14
C MET A 62 1.85 0.04 -8.01
N ASP A 63 3.08 0.27 -7.53
CA ASP A 63 4.15 0.78 -8.38
C ASP A 63 4.65 -0.27 -9.37
N ASP A 64 5.40 0.19 -10.38
CA ASP A 64 5.95 -0.67 -11.42
C ASP A 64 6.92 -1.71 -10.87
N ALA A 65 7.66 -1.37 -9.81
CA ALA A 65 8.58 -2.30 -9.15
C ALA A 65 7.83 -3.48 -8.52
N THR A 66 6.72 -3.21 -7.82
CA THR A 66 5.82 -4.23 -7.26
C THR A 66 5.22 -5.08 -8.38
N ARG A 67 4.69 -4.46 -9.43
CA ARG A 67 4.12 -5.19 -10.58
C ARG A 67 5.14 -6.11 -11.25
N LYS A 68 6.40 -5.67 -11.35
CA LYS A 68 7.50 -6.48 -11.88
C LYS A 68 7.88 -7.62 -10.94
N ALA A 69 7.95 -7.36 -9.63
CA ALA A 69 8.29 -8.36 -8.62
C ALA A 69 7.24 -9.49 -8.55
N LEU A 70 5.96 -9.17 -8.82
CA LEU A 70 4.87 -10.14 -8.88
C LEU A 70 4.93 -11.05 -10.14
N GLY A 71 5.75 -10.70 -11.14
CA GLY A 71 6.04 -11.58 -12.27
C GLY A 71 4.85 -11.87 -13.20
N LYS A 72 4.33 -10.84 -13.87
CA LYS A 72 3.28 -10.89 -14.93
C LYS A 72 1.93 -11.49 -14.51
N ASP A 73 0.86 -10.87 -15.03
CA ASP A 73 -0.57 -11.20 -14.88
C ASP A 73 -1.27 -10.75 -13.59
N VAL A 74 -1.17 -9.46 -13.25
CA VAL A 74 -2.18 -8.80 -12.42
C VAL A 74 -2.66 -7.54 -13.12
N ASP A 75 -3.72 -7.71 -13.93
CA ASP A 75 -4.55 -6.64 -14.51
C ASP A 75 -5.52 -6.07 -13.46
#